data_AF-A0A662Y984-F1
#
_entry.id   AF-A0A662Y984-F1
#
_cell.length_a   1.000
_cell.length_b   1.000
_cell.length_c   1.000
_cell.angle_alpha   90.00
_cell.angle_beta   90.00
_cell.angle_gamma   90.00
#
_symmetry.space_group_name_H-M   'P 1'
#
loop_
_entity.id
_entity.type
_entity.pdbx_description
1 polymer ?
#
loop_
_entity_poly.entity_id
_entity_poly.type
_entity_poly.pdbx_seq_one_letter_code
_entity_poly.pdbx_strand_id
1 'polypeptide(L)' 'VRRDLPLHFFLERYMDAYVAEMEAFIRVCTTEGATVPVGGDDGREALLLALAANKSLAENRPVKVDELRV' A
#
# COMPACT_ATOMS: atom_id res chain seq x y z
N VAL A 1 1.29 27.59 10.54
CA VAL A 1 1.51 26.15 10.24
C VAL A 1 1.13 25.36 11.48
N ARG A 2 0.01 24.63 11.44
CA ARG A 2 -0.38 23.69 12.51
C ARG A 2 0.33 22.37 12.17
N ARG A 3 1.18 21.88 13.07
CA ARG A 3 1.76 20.54 12.94
C ARG A 3 0.90 19.63 13.81
N ASP A 4 0.31 18.59 13.22
CA ASP A 4 -0.28 17.52 14.01
C ASP A 4 0.82 16.92 14.89
N LEU A 5 0.52 16.65 16.16
CA LEU A 5 1.45 15.93 17.02
C LEU A 5 1.72 14.55 16.37
N PRO A 6 2.91 13.95 16.55
CA PRO A 6 3.12 12.58 16.14
C PRO A 6 2.13 11.71 16.92
N LEU A 7 1.04 11.32 16.28
CA LEU A 7 0.03 10.43 16.85
C LEU A 7 0.69 9.09 17.09
N HIS A 8 1.17 8.85 18.31
CA HIS A 8 1.71 7.58 18.77
C HIS A 8 2.95 7.08 18.01
N PHE A 9 3.75 6.23 18.65
CA PHE A 9 4.90 5.61 17.99
C PHE A 9 4.43 4.83 16.75
N PHE A 10 5.19 4.84 15.65
CA PHE A 10 4.79 4.25 14.36
C PHE A 10 4.18 2.85 14.51
N LEU A 11 4.76 2.01 15.38
CA LEU A 11 4.25 0.66 15.63
C LEU A 11 2.85 0.65 16.25
N GLU A 12 2.53 1.56 17.17
CA GLU A 12 1.20 1.64 17.79
C GLU A 12 0.12 1.98 16.76
N ARG A 13 0.46 2.79 15.74
CA ARG A 13 -0.48 3.17 14.68
C ARG A 13 -0.83 2.01 13.75
N TYR A 14 0.12 1.10 13.51
CA TYR A 14 -0.01 0.03 12.53
C TYR A 14 -0.09 -1.36 13.15
N MET A 15 -0.13 -1.47 14.48
CA MET A 15 -0.16 -2.73 15.19
C MET A 15 -1.28 -3.64 14.69
N ASP A 16 -2.50 -3.11 14.59
CA ASP A 16 -3.66 -3.86 14.11
C ASP A 16 -3.48 -4.32 12.65
N ALA A 17 -2.82 -3.51 11.81
CA ALA A 17 -2.53 -3.87 10.42
C ALA A 17 -1.54 -5.04 10.33
N TYR A 18 -0.47 -5.01 11.14
CA TYR A 18 0.49 -6.11 11.20
C TYR A 18 -0.13 -7.41 11.74
N VAL A 19 -0.99 -7.31 12.76
CA VAL A 19 -1.74 -8.47 13.28
C VAL A 19 -2.64 -9.05 12.18
N ALA A 20 -3.42 -8.20 11.51
CA ALA A 20 -4.32 -8.63 10.44
C ALA A 20 -3.58 -9.26 9.25
N GLU A 21 -2.41 -8.73 8.88
CA GLU A 21 -1.55 -9.30 7.83
C GLU A 21 -1.09 -10.71 8.20
N MET A 22 -0.59 -10.91 9.43
CA MET A 22 -0.13 -12.21 9.92
C MET A 22 -1.28 -13.23 10.02
N GLU A 23 -2.44 -12.82 10.53
CA GLU A 23 -3.63 -13.67 10.57
C GLU A 23 -4.09 -14.09 9.17
N ALA A 24 -4.09 -13.16 8.22
CA ALA A 24 -4.44 -13.44 6.83
C ALA A 24 -3.46 -14.43 6.19
N PHE A 25 -2.16 -14.24 6.42
CA PHE A 25 -1.12 -15.15 5.95
C PHE A 25 -1.30 -16.57 6.51
N ILE A 26 -1.43 -16.70 7.85
CA ILE A 26 -1.61 -18.00 8.50
C ILE A 26 -2.86 -18.71 7.99
N ARG A 27 -3.98 -17.98 7.85
CA ARG A 27 -5.25 -18.53 7.32
C ARG A 27 -5.06 -19.11 5.92
N VAL A 28 -4.41 -18.37 5.03
CA VAL A 28 -4.13 -18.84 3.66
C VAL A 28 -3.24 -20.09 3.67
N CYS A 29 -2.22 -20.14 4.52
CA CYS A 29 -1.32 -21.29 4.60
C CYS A 29 -1.96 -22.56 5.20
N THR A 30 -2.99 -22.41 6.04
CA THR A 30 -3.55 -23.52 6.84
C THR A 30 -4.91 -24.00 6.35
N THR A 31 -5.60 -23.22 5.50
CA THR A 31 -6.95 -23.52 5.04
C THR A 31 -6.95 -23.76 3.52
N GLU A 32 -7.26 -24.99 3.11
CA GLU A 32 -7.38 -25.33 1.69
C GLU A 32 -8.46 -24.48 1.01
N GLY A 33 -8.14 -23.93 -0.16
CA GLY A 33 -9.05 -23.07 -0.92
C GLY A 33 -9.20 -21.64 -0.39
N ALA A 34 -8.48 -21.25 0.67
CA ALA A 34 -8.50 -19.87 1.15
C ALA A 34 -7.91 -18.89 0.11
N THR A 35 -8.60 -17.78 -0.11
CA THR A 35 -8.16 -16.74 -1.05
C THR A 35 -7.10 -15.84 -0.42
N VAL A 36 -6.03 -15.58 -1.18
CA VAL A 36 -5.03 -14.58 -0.83
C VAL A 36 -5.64 -13.19 -1.02
N PRO A 37 -5.72 -12.35 0.02
CA PRO A 37 -6.43 -11.07 -0.05
C PRO A 37 -5.66 -9.99 -0.83
N VAL A 38 -4.34 -10.15 -1.00
CA VAL A 38 -3.46 -9.23 -1.75
C VAL A 38 -2.45 -10.04 -2.56
N GLY A 39 -2.22 -9.65 -3.81
CA GLY A 39 -1.33 -10.33 -4.74
C GLY A 39 -0.23 -9.43 -5.32
N GLY A 40 0.56 -10.00 -6.23
CA GLY A 40 1.59 -9.24 -6.93
C GLY A 40 1.04 -8.07 -7.76
N ASP A 41 -0.19 -8.22 -8.29
CA ASP A 41 -0.86 -7.18 -9.07
C ASP A 41 -1.18 -5.94 -8.23
N ASP A 42 -1.61 -6.12 -6.97
CA ASP A 42 -1.85 -5.00 -6.05
C ASP A 42 -0.53 -4.24 -5.79
N GLY A 43 0.57 -4.96 -5.62
CA GLY A 43 1.91 -4.37 -5.48
C GLY A 43 2.36 -3.60 -6.73
N ARG A 44 2.06 -4.13 -7.92
CA ARG A 44 2.33 -3.45 -9.20
C ARG A 44 1.52 -2.16 -9.33
N GLU A 45 0.23 -2.18 -9.04
CA GLU A 45 -0.62 -0.98 -9.10
C GLU A 45 -0.20 0.07 -8.08
N ALA A 46 0.18 -0.33 -6.86
CA ALA A 46 0.75 0.56 -5.86
C ALA A 46 2.05 1.24 -6.34
N LEU A 47 2.93 0.48 -7.01
CA LEU A 47 4.16 1.03 -7.59
C LEU A 47 3.86 2.02 -8.73
N LEU A 48 2.90 1.72 -9.61
CA LEU A 48 2.50 2.62 -10.69
C LEU A 48 1.97 3.95 -10.15
N LEU A 49 1.18 3.93 -9.06
CA LEU A 49 0.72 5.13 -8.39
C LEU A 49 1.89 5.98 -7.86
N ALA A 50 2.87 5.34 -7.20
CA ALA A 50 4.04 6.03 -6.68
C ALA A 50 4.87 6.68 -7.79
N LEU A 51 5.08 5.98 -8.91
CA LEU A 51 5.79 6.52 -10.07
C LEU A 51 5.04 7.68 -10.72
N ALA A 52 3.71 7.59 -10.86
CA ALA A 52 2.89 8.66 -11.41
C ALA A 52 2.94 9.92 -10.53
N ALA A 53 2.85 9.76 -9.20
CA ALA A 53 2.97 10.86 -8.25
C ALA A 53 4.35 11.53 -8.32
N ASN A 54 5.43 10.75 -8.39
CA ASN A 54 6.79 11.28 -8.53
C ASN A 54 6.97 12.04 -9.85
N LYS A 55 6.46 11.51 -10.96
CA LYS A 55 6.48 12.19 -12.26
C LYS A 55 5.66 13.48 -12.24
N SER A 56 4.49 13.46 -11.61
CA SER A 56 3.62 14.63 -11.45
C SER A 56 4.31 15.76 -10.68
N LEU A 57 4.99 15.40 -9.58
CA LEU A 57 5.79 16.34 -8.80
C LEU A 57 6.91 16.96 -9.65
N ALA A 58 7.64 16.14 -10.40
CA ALA A 58 8.76 16.60 -11.22
C ALA A 58 8.32 17.49 -12.39
N GLU A 59 7.18 17.20 -13.02
CA GLU A 59 6.66 17.94 -14.18
C GLU A 59 5.73 19.10 -13.80
N ASN A 60 5.40 19.25 -12.52
CA ASN A 60 4.45 20.24 -12.00
C ASN A 60 3.11 20.24 -12.77
N ARG A 61 2.63 19.05 -13.13
CA ARG A 61 1.33 18.83 -13.79
C ARG A 61 0.69 17.53 -13.32
N PRO A 62 -0.64 17.38 -13.41
CA PRO A 62 -1.28 16.09 -13.26
C PRO A 62 -0.75 15.08 -14.28
N VAL A 63 -0.46 13.87 -13.82
CA VAL A 63 -0.04 12.72 -14.64
C VAL A 63 -1.05 11.60 -14.44
N LYS A 64 -1.60 11.06 -15.53
CA LYS A 64 -2.48 9.90 -15.45
C LYS A 64 -1.63 8.64 -15.23
N VAL A 65 -2.10 7.74 -14.38
CA VAL A 65 -1.42 6.45 -14.12
C VAL A 65 -1.25 5.65 -15.41
N ASP A 66 -2.21 5.75 -16.33
CA ASP A 66 -2.16 5.12 -17.66
C ASP A 66 -0.95 5.54 -18.51
N GLU A 67 -0.35 6.71 -18.27
CA GLU A 67 0.88 7.13 -18.97
C GLU A 67 2.08 6.22 -18.68
N LEU A 68 2.02 5.42 -17.60
CA LEU A 68 3.10 4.54 -17.14
C LEU A 68 2.76 3.05 -17.29
N ARG A 69 1.58 2.71 -17.81
CA ARG A 69 1.21 1.31 -18.07
C ARG A 69 1.90 0.85 -19.36
N VAL A 70 2.74 -0.18 -19.23
CA VAL A 70 3.35 -0.93 -20.35
C VAL A 70 2.51 -2.16 -20.63
#